data_AF-A0AAW5TZB4-F1
#
_entry.id   AF-A0AAW5TZB4-F1
#
_cell.length_a   1.000
_cell.length_b   1.000
_cell.length_c   1.000
_cell.angle_alpha   90.00
_cell.angle_beta   90.00
_cell.angle_gamma   90.00
#
_symmetry.space_group_name_H-M   'P 1'
#
loop_
_entity.id
_entity.type
_entity.pdbx_description
1 polymer ?
#
loop_
_entity_poly.entity_id
_entity_poly.type
_entity_poly.pdbx_seq_one_letter_code
_entity_poly.pdbx_strand_id
1 'polypeptide(L)'
;MKKYFLLILCLMPLCLLAQTYKMYQTRNYHNQLRLNTATGEVLQVQDDGQSWKICDAREESGKVDNRFCLYETQNMWTFLMLDTFTGKNWQVQFSTEGTDYMFATPINYWSKAFPSSSDKWVGRFQMFATQNMWTFIMLDSYTGRIWQVQYDTKSLDNLLCVSIN
;
A
#
# COMPACT_ATOMS: atom_id res chain seq x y z
N MET A 1 -50.31 -5.76 -40.40
CA MET A 1 -49.16 -6.69 -40.27
C MET A 1 -47.89 -5.86 -40.34
N LYS A 2 -46.93 -5.79 -39.41
CA LYS A 2 -46.68 -6.36 -38.09
C LYS A 2 -46.04 -5.23 -37.25
N LYS A 3 -46.43 -5.11 -35.98
CA LYS A 3 -45.75 -4.27 -34.97
C LYS A 3 -44.40 -4.91 -34.66
N TYR A 4 -43.30 -4.20 -34.83
CA TYR A 4 -42.01 -4.60 -34.29
C TYR A 4 -41.57 -3.61 -33.23
N PHE A 5 -41.88 -3.98 -32.00
CA PHE A 5 -41.32 -3.44 -30.79
C PHE A 5 -39.89 -3.97 -30.70
N LEU A 6 -38.87 -3.14 -30.96
CA LEU A 6 -37.48 -3.50 -30.67
C LEU A 6 -37.02 -2.68 -29.48
N LEU A 7 -37.19 -3.29 -28.30
CA LEU A 7 -36.59 -2.90 -27.05
C LEU A 7 -35.07 -3.12 -27.20
N ILE A 8 -34.32 -2.10 -27.61
CA ILE A 8 -32.86 -2.15 -27.60
C ILE A 8 -32.44 -1.98 -26.15
N LEU A 9 -32.13 -3.12 -25.51
CA LEU A 9 -31.45 -3.22 -24.23
C LEU A 9 -30.31 -2.20 -24.18
N CYS A 10 -30.32 -1.32 -23.17
CA CYS A 10 -29.13 -0.61 -22.74
C CYS A 10 -28.04 -1.63 -22.41
N LEU A 11 -27.13 -1.86 -23.37
CA LEU A 11 -25.82 -2.45 -23.13
C LEU A 11 -25.02 -1.42 -22.33
N MET A 12 -25.33 -1.29 -21.03
CA MET A 12 -24.35 -0.83 -20.07
C MET A 12 -23.23 -1.87 -20.10
N PRO A 13 -21.99 -1.53 -20.48
CA PRO A 13 -20.87 -2.32 -20.02
C PRO A 13 -20.83 -2.10 -18.50
N LEU A 14 -21.42 -3.04 -17.75
CA LEU A 14 -21.04 -3.28 -16.36
C LEU A 14 -19.61 -3.85 -16.38
N CYS A 15 -18.65 -3.02 -16.78
CA CYS A 15 -17.28 -3.21 -16.37
C CYS A 15 -17.22 -2.82 -14.88
N LEU A 16 -17.64 -3.75 -14.03
CA LEU A 16 -17.19 -3.79 -12.64
C LEU A 16 -15.67 -4.03 -12.68
N LEU A 17 -14.91 -2.98 -12.97
CA LEU A 17 -13.47 -3.01 -12.78
C LEU A 17 -13.24 -3.20 -11.29
N ALA A 18 -12.53 -4.28 -10.96
CA ALA A 18 -12.01 -4.55 -9.63
C ALA A 18 -11.44 -3.25 -9.04
N GLN A 19 -11.73 -2.99 -7.77
CA GLN A 19 -11.35 -1.76 -7.10
C GLN A 19 -9.84 -1.80 -6.78
N THR A 20 -9.00 -1.63 -7.80
CA THR A 20 -7.52 -1.64 -7.72
C THR A 20 -6.96 -0.52 -6.83
N TYR A 21 -7.80 0.44 -6.44
CA TYR A 21 -7.39 1.59 -5.65
C TYR A 21 -8.10 1.64 -4.30
N LYS A 22 -7.32 1.90 -3.25
CA LYS A 22 -7.82 2.13 -1.90
C LYS A 22 -7.39 3.51 -1.41
N MET A 23 -8.34 4.28 -0.91
CA MET A 23 -8.09 5.58 -0.29
C MET A 23 -7.81 5.40 1.21
N TYR A 24 -6.78 6.08 1.69
CA TYR A 24 -6.38 6.15 3.09
C TYR A 24 -6.50 7.60 3.55
N GLN A 25 -7.26 7.80 4.62
CA GLN A 25 -7.37 9.11 5.24
C GLN A 25 -6.06 9.43 5.94
N THR A 26 -5.63 10.69 5.86
CA THR A 26 -4.52 11.19 6.67
C THR A 26 -5.07 12.03 7.82
N ARG A 27 -4.23 12.35 8.80
CA ARG A 27 -4.62 13.28 9.87
C ARG A 27 -4.68 14.74 9.40
N ASN A 28 -4.11 15.04 8.25
CA ASN A 28 -4.32 16.31 7.58
C ASN A 28 -5.60 16.17 6.73
N TYR A 29 -6.69 16.83 7.14
CA TYR A 29 -8.00 16.67 6.49
C TYR A 29 -8.04 17.05 5.01
N HIS A 30 -7.04 17.81 4.52
CA HIS A 30 -6.92 18.20 3.12
C HIS A 30 -6.17 17.19 2.25
N ASN A 31 -5.67 16.10 2.84
CA ASN A 31 -4.83 15.14 2.15
C ASN A 31 -5.31 13.71 2.40
N GLN A 32 -5.34 12.93 1.32
CA GLN A 32 -5.57 11.50 1.34
C GLN A 32 -4.48 10.80 0.55
N LEU A 33 -4.20 9.54 0.90
CA LEU A 33 -3.32 8.70 0.10
C LEU A 33 -4.14 7.72 -0.73
N ARG A 34 -3.93 7.70 -2.03
CA ARG A 34 -4.46 6.67 -2.93
C ARG A 34 -3.40 5.62 -3.16
N LEU A 35 -3.65 4.41 -2.69
CA LEU A 35 -2.83 3.24 -2.95
C LEU A 35 -3.41 2.43 -4.11
N ASN A 36 -2.59 2.08 -5.09
CA ASN A 36 -2.88 0.96 -5.97
C ASN A 36 -2.56 -0.35 -5.24
N THR A 37 -3.59 -1.09 -4.83
CA THR A 37 -3.47 -2.30 -4.00
C THR A 37 -2.81 -3.47 -4.74
N ALA A 38 -2.73 -3.42 -6.07
CA ALA A 38 -2.10 -4.45 -6.89
C ALA A 38 -0.62 -4.15 -7.19
N THR A 39 -0.27 -2.88 -7.42
CA THR A 39 1.08 -2.48 -7.87
C THR A 39 1.92 -1.83 -6.77
N GLY A 40 1.31 -1.27 -5.72
CA GLY A 40 2.01 -0.51 -4.69
C GLY A 40 2.33 0.94 -5.09
N GLU A 41 1.77 1.45 -6.19
CA GLU A 41 1.84 2.89 -6.49
C GLU A 41 1.07 3.70 -5.44
N VAL A 42 1.65 4.81 -4.98
CA VAL A 42 1.02 5.70 -4.00
C VAL A 42 1.01 7.13 -4.51
N LEU A 43 -0.17 7.74 -4.50
CA LEU A 43 -0.37 9.18 -4.73
C LEU A 43 -0.88 9.86 -3.46
N GLN A 44 -0.43 11.09 -3.24
CA GLN A 44 -1.16 12.07 -2.43
C GLN A 44 -2.26 12.68 -3.28
N VAL A 45 -3.45 12.86 -2.73
CA VAL A 45 -4.60 13.52 -3.37
C VAL A 45 -5.12 14.59 -2.42
N GLN A 46 -5.29 15.81 -2.93
CA GLN A 46 -5.85 16.95 -2.19
C GLN A 46 -7.32 17.19 -2.52
N ASP A 47 -7.99 17.98 -1.68
CA ASP A 47 -9.41 18.31 -1.82
C ASP A 47 -9.76 19.07 -3.12
N ASP A 48 -8.79 19.81 -3.67
CA ASP A 48 -8.93 20.55 -4.93
C ASP A 48 -8.76 19.64 -6.17
N GLY A 49 -8.53 18.34 -5.96
CA GLY A 49 -8.31 17.34 -7.00
C GLY A 49 -6.87 17.25 -7.50
N GLN A 50 -5.95 18.08 -7.01
CA GLN A 50 -4.54 17.92 -7.33
C GLN A 50 -3.97 16.65 -6.70
N SER A 51 -3.00 16.05 -7.38
CA SER A 51 -2.36 14.84 -6.90
C SER A 51 -0.89 14.78 -7.27
N TRP A 52 -0.08 14.23 -6.38
CA TRP A 52 1.36 14.04 -6.56
C TRP A 52 1.73 12.60 -6.30
N LYS A 53 2.63 12.07 -7.13
CA LYS A 53 3.14 10.72 -6.94
C LYS A 53 4.20 10.71 -5.84
N ILE A 54 4.01 9.87 -4.84
CA ILE A 54 4.97 9.61 -3.77
C ILE A 54 5.81 8.37 -4.08
N CYS A 55 5.17 7.35 -4.64
CA CYS A 55 5.77 6.05 -4.89
C CYS A 55 5.33 5.51 -6.24
N ASP A 56 6.28 5.14 -7.09
CA ASP A 56 5.99 4.35 -8.30
C ASP A 56 5.56 2.91 -7.95
N ALA A 57 4.96 2.26 -8.95
CA ALA A 57 4.62 0.83 -8.88
C ALA A 57 5.83 -0.01 -8.45
N ARG A 58 5.64 -0.87 -7.45
CA ARG A 58 6.62 -1.84 -6.95
C ARG A 58 6.45 -3.22 -7.56
N GLU A 59 5.27 -3.53 -8.06
CA GLU A 59 4.96 -4.73 -8.83
C GLU A 59 4.27 -4.34 -10.14
N GLU A 60 5.05 -4.20 -11.22
CA GLU A 60 4.56 -3.73 -12.52
C GLU A 60 3.49 -4.64 -13.14
N SER A 61 3.52 -5.93 -12.81
CA SER A 61 2.57 -6.90 -13.36
C SER A 61 1.13 -6.64 -12.91
N GLY A 62 0.94 -6.07 -11.70
CA GLY A 62 -0.38 -5.72 -11.15
C GLY A 62 -1.39 -6.88 -11.12
N LYS A 63 -0.93 -8.13 -11.18
CA LYS A 63 -1.80 -9.30 -11.43
C LYS A 63 -2.70 -9.65 -10.25
N VAL A 64 -2.33 -9.24 -9.04
CA VAL A 64 -2.98 -9.67 -7.81
C VAL A 64 -3.42 -8.46 -7.01
N ASP A 65 -4.74 -8.30 -6.89
CA ASP A 65 -5.34 -7.25 -6.06
C ASP A 65 -5.14 -7.52 -4.56
N ASN A 66 -5.23 -6.47 -3.74
CA ASN A 66 -5.04 -6.49 -2.28
C ASN A 66 -3.68 -7.04 -1.83
N ARG A 67 -2.65 -6.94 -2.68
CA ARG A 67 -1.27 -7.30 -2.32
C ARG A 67 -0.63 -6.26 -1.40
N PHE A 68 -0.85 -4.98 -1.69
CA PHE A 68 -0.26 -3.88 -0.94
C PHE A 68 -1.27 -3.26 0.03
N CYS A 69 -0.81 -2.83 1.19
CA CYS A 69 -1.58 -2.03 2.13
C CYS A 69 -0.70 -0.98 2.82
N LEU A 70 -1.33 0.11 3.27
CA LEU A 70 -0.71 1.13 4.10
C LEU A 70 -1.11 0.96 5.57
N TYR A 71 -0.15 1.14 6.48
CA TYR A 71 -0.31 1.20 7.92
C TYR A 71 0.00 2.62 8.40
N GLU A 72 -0.94 3.23 9.09
CA GLU A 72 -0.77 4.56 9.67
C GLU A 72 0.29 4.51 10.79
N THR A 73 1.22 5.46 10.80
CA THR A 73 2.15 5.63 11.93
C THR A 73 1.65 6.68 12.92
N GLN A 74 2.32 6.84 14.05
CA GLN A 74 2.00 7.95 14.96
C GLN A 74 2.45 9.31 14.41
N ASN A 75 3.44 9.34 13.51
CA ASN A 75 3.78 10.55 12.77
C ASN A 75 2.70 10.83 11.72
N MET A 76 2.11 12.02 11.76
CA MET A 76 0.98 12.38 10.89
C MET A 76 1.32 12.41 9.39
N TRP A 77 2.60 12.49 9.02
CA TRP A 77 3.09 12.60 7.64
C TRP A 77 3.63 11.28 7.10
N THR A 78 3.60 10.20 7.88
CA THR A 78 4.28 8.94 7.56
C THR A 78 3.34 7.74 7.67
N PHE A 79 3.39 6.89 6.65
CA PHE A 79 2.78 5.56 6.62
C PHE A 79 3.85 4.50 6.36
N LEU A 80 3.56 3.25 6.72
CA LEU A 80 4.32 2.10 6.26
C LEU A 80 3.53 1.39 5.16
N MET A 81 4.13 1.24 3.98
CA MET A 81 3.57 0.38 2.94
C MET A 81 4.13 -1.02 3.11
N LEU A 82 3.25 -2.03 3.09
CA LEU A 82 3.61 -3.45 3.16
C LEU A 82 3.17 -4.16 1.88
N ASP A 83 4.11 -4.89 1.27
CA ASP A 83 3.79 -5.98 0.35
C ASP A 83 3.44 -7.22 1.17
N THR A 84 2.14 -7.51 1.28
CA THR A 84 1.62 -8.60 2.10
C THR A 84 2.01 -9.99 1.60
N PHE A 85 2.58 -10.11 0.39
CA PHE A 85 3.02 -11.39 -0.19
C PHE A 85 4.48 -11.67 0.12
N THR A 86 5.34 -10.66 0.02
CA THR A 86 6.80 -10.84 0.12
C THR A 86 7.40 -10.38 1.43
N GLY A 87 6.68 -9.56 2.21
CA GLY A 87 7.19 -8.96 3.45
C GLY A 87 8.16 -7.80 3.21
N LYS A 88 8.27 -7.32 1.97
CA LYS A 88 8.94 -6.03 1.68
C LYS A 88 8.08 -4.89 2.21
N ASN A 89 8.72 -3.91 2.81
CA ASN A 89 8.04 -2.73 3.29
C ASN A 89 8.84 -1.45 3.09
N TRP A 90 8.11 -0.34 3.05
CA TRP A 90 8.63 0.99 2.75
C TRP A 90 8.07 2.01 3.75
N GLN A 91 8.89 2.97 4.14
CA GLN A 91 8.44 4.22 4.74
C GLN A 91 7.92 5.12 3.62
N VAL A 92 6.65 5.52 3.70
CA VAL A 92 5.99 6.41 2.75
C VAL A 92 5.72 7.73 3.45
N GLN A 93 6.35 8.81 2.97
CA GLN A 93 6.16 10.16 3.49
C GLN A 93 5.48 11.05 2.45
N PHE A 94 4.44 11.74 2.88
CA PHE A 94 3.71 12.73 2.10
C PHE A 94 3.91 14.11 2.71
N SER A 95 3.58 15.19 1.98
CA SER A 95 3.91 16.55 2.42
C SER A 95 2.97 17.62 1.85
N THR A 96 2.86 18.73 2.57
CA THR A 96 2.23 19.97 2.07
C THR A 96 3.25 20.99 1.57
N GLU A 97 4.55 20.75 1.77
CA GLU A 97 5.64 21.67 1.42
C GLU A 97 6.21 21.43 0.02
N GLY A 98 5.67 20.46 -0.72
CA GLY A 98 6.08 20.13 -2.09
C GLY A 98 6.64 18.72 -2.24
N THR A 99 6.90 18.34 -3.51
CA THR A 99 7.33 16.99 -3.88
C THR A 99 8.73 16.63 -3.38
N ASP A 100 9.58 17.62 -3.10
CA ASP A 100 10.95 17.41 -2.60
C ASP A 100 10.98 16.77 -1.21
N TYR A 101 9.87 16.86 -0.47
CA TYR A 101 9.68 16.26 0.86
C TYR A 101 8.84 14.98 0.84
N MET A 102 8.44 14.52 -0.34
CA MET A 102 7.68 13.29 -0.54
C MET A 102 8.61 12.16 -0.98
N PHE A 103 8.50 11.01 -0.34
CA PHE A 103 9.32 9.86 -0.73
C PHE A 103 8.71 8.53 -0.30
N ALA A 104 9.18 7.46 -0.93
CA ALA A 104 8.95 6.10 -0.48
C ALA A 104 10.28 5.33 -0.45
N THR A 105 10.81 5.11 0.75
CA THR A 105 12.12 4.49 0.96
C THR A 105 11.94 3.07 1.50
N PRO A 106 12.57 2.05 0.89
CA PRO A 106 12.49 0.68 1.39
C PRO A 106 13.15 0.58 2.78
N ILE A 107 12.44 -0.02 3.72
CA ILE A 107 13.00 -0.40 5.04
C ILE A 107 13.73 -1.74 4.93
N ASN A 108 13.26 -2.64 4.05
CA ASN A 108 14.00 -3.81 3.63
C ASN A 108 13.93 -4.04 2.12
N TYR A 109 15.09 -4.33 1.53
CA TYR A 109 15.22 -4.59 0.09
C TYR A 109 14.89 -6.03 -0.30
N TRP A 110 15.09 -6.98 0.62
CA TRP A 110 14.96 -8.41 0.35
C TRP A 110 13.61 -8.95 0.79
N SER A 111 13.00 -9.77 -0.05
CA SER A 111 11.79 -10.51 0.29
C SER A 111 12.06 -11.43 1.48
N LYS A 112 11.12 -11.46 2.43
CA LYS A 112 11.14 -12.41 3.55
C LYS A 112 10.56 -13.78 3.15
N ALA A 113 9.84 -13.81 2.02
CA ALA A 113 9.37 -15.02 1.40
C ALA A 113 9.35 -14.95 -0.13
N PHE A 114 9.49 -16.11 -0.77
CA PHE A 114 9.45 -16.27 -2.22
C PHE A 114 8.26 -17.16 -2.58
N PRO A 115 7.17 -16.60 -3.12
CA PRO A 115 6.02 -17.40 -3.53
C PRO A 115 6.35 -18.25 -4.76
N SER A 116 5.87 -19.49 -4.80
CA SER A 116 5.81 -20.27 -6.04
C SER A 116 4.60 -19.84 -6.91
N SER A 117 4.49 -20.37 -8.12
CA SER A 117 3.34 -20.06 -9.00
C SER A 117 2.03 -20.73 -8.56
N SER A 118 2.11 -21.81 -7.78
CA SER A 118 0.95 -22.55 -7.23
C SER A 118 0.39 -21.96 -5.94
N ASP A 119 1.05 -20.95 -5.42
CA ASP A 119 0.93 -20.46 -4.06
C ASP A 119 -0.16 -19.35 -4.00
N LYS A 120 -1.27 -19.60 -3.28
CA LYS A 120 -2.33 -18.59 -3.05
C LYS A 120 -2.11 -17.85 -1.72
N TRP A 121 -1.24 -16.85 -1.72
CA TRP A 121 -0.84 -16.14 -0.50
C TRP A 121 -1.51 -14.78 -0.38
N VAL A 122 -2.83 -14.74 -0.16
CA VAL A 122 -3.50 -13.45 0.11
C VAL A 122 -3.25 -13.06 1.57
N GLY A 123 -2.62 -11.91 1.81
CA GLY A 123 -2.53 -11.32 3.15
C GLY A 123 -1.59 -12.05 4.13
N ARG A 124 -0.53 -12.71 3.65
CA ARG A 124 0.41 -13.48 4.48
C ARG A 124 1.06 -12.63 5.58
N PHE A 125 1.66 -11.51 5.18
CA PHE A 125 2.35 -10.61 6.09
C PHE A 125 1.39 -9.56 6.62
N GLN A 126 1.46 -9.30 7.92
CA GLN A 126 0.66 -8.30 8.61
C GLN A 126 1.53 -7.50 9.58
N MET A 127 1.25 -6.21 9.74
CA MET A 127 1.92 -5.35 10.71
C MET A 127 1.02 -5.01 11.89
N PHE A 128 1.63 -4.91 13.07
CA PHE A 128 1.01 -4.51 14.32
C PHE A 128 1.83 -3.38 14.95
N ALA A 129 1.19 -2.24 15.23
CA ALA A 129 1.86 -1.13 15.91
C ALA A 129 2.26 -1.56 17.33
N THR A 130 3.44 -1.12 17.77
CA THR A 130 3.86 -1.31 19.16
C THR A 130 3.55 -0.08 20.01
N GLN A 131 3.86 -0.16 21.31
CA GLN A 131 3.81 1.02 22.20
C GLN A 131 4.90 2.05 21.85
N ASN A 132 6.02 1.62 21.27
CA ASN A 132 7.02 2.54 20.76
C ASN A 132 6.55 3.08 19.40
N MET A 133 6.40 4.40 19.31
CA MET A 133 5.85 5.07 18.12
C MET A 133 6.65 4.83 16.83
N TRP A 134 7.91 4.41 16.95
CA TRP A 134 8.84 4.17 15.83
C TRP A 134 8.85 2.74 15.33
N THR A 135 8.18 1.79 16.02
CA THR A 135 8.32 0.37 15.71
C THR A 135 6.99 -0.37 15.55
N PHE A 136 7.02 -1.36 14.66
CA PHE A 136 5.94 -2.30 14.35
C PHE A 136 6.47 -3.73 14.48
N ILE A 137 5.59 -4.68 14.78
CA ILE A 137 5.86 -6.11 14.59
C ILE A 137 5.24 -6.53 13.26
N MET A 138 6.06 -7.08 12.38
CA MET A 138 5.60 -7.74 11.17
C MET A 138 5.54 -9.24 11.40
N LEU A 139 4.37 -9.84 11.22
CA LEU A 139 4.12 -11.28 11.37
C LEU A 139 3.96 -11.93 9.99
N ASP A 140 4.66 -13.04 9.79
CA ASP A 140 4.31 -14.01 8.75
C ASP A 140 3.29 -15.01 9.31
N SER A 141 2.02 -14.85 8.94
CA SER A 141 0.92 -15.68 9.44
C SER A 141 1.03 -17.16 9.09
N TYR A 142 1.87 -17.53 8.11
CA TYR A 142 2.06 -18.91 7.70
C TYR A 142 3.16 -19.63 8.47
N THR A 143 4.31 -18.95 8.69
CA THR A 143 5.46 -19.57 9.38
C THR A 143 5.53 -19.23 10.87
N GLY A 144 4.80 -18.20 11.32
CA GLY A 144 4.93 -17.65 12.67
C GLY A 144 6.21 -16.83 12.89
N ARG A 145 7.01 -16.59 11.85
CA ARG A 145 8.19 -15.71 11.93
C ARG A 145 7.78 -14.28 12.16
N ILE A 146 8.56 -13.57 12.97
CA ILE A 146 8.30 -12.19 13.35
C ILE A 146 9.53 -11.33 13.15
N TRP A 147 9.30 -10.10 12.68
CA TRP A 147 10.32 -9.09 12.53
C TRP A 147 9.91 -7.82 13.25
N GLN A 148 10.87 -7.19 13.93
CA GLN A 148 10.72 -5.80 14.32
C GLN A 148 11.01 -4.92 13.11
N VAL A 149 10.07 -4.04 12.77
CA VAL A 149 10.18 -3.03 11.72
C VAL A 149 10.29 -1.66 12.38
N GLN A 150 11.27 -0.87 12.00
CA GLN A 150 11.50 0.48 12.51
C GLN A 150 11.58 1.48 11.36
N TYR A 151 10.94 2.63 11.56
CA TYR A 151 10.99 3.77 10.66
C TYR A 151 11.55 5.00 11.40
N ASP A 152 12.01 6.01 10.66
CA ASP A 152 12.68 7.19 11.23
C ASP A 152 12.42 8.44 10.37
N THR A 153 12.26 9.59 11.01
CA THR A 153 11.96 10.87 10.32
C THR A 153 13.16 11.79 10.19
N LYS A 154 14.28 11.46 10.84
CA LYS A 154 15.52 12.26 10.87
C LYS A 154 16.60 11.65 9.98
N SER A 155 16.75 10.33 9.99
CA SER A 155 17.74 9.63 9.19
C SER A 155 17.19 8.34 8.62
N LEU A 156 17.23 8.22 7.29
CA LEU A 156 16.85 7.00 6.57
C LEU A 156 17.85 5.85 6.80
N ASP A 157 19.01 6.12 7.41
CA ASP A 157 19.96 5.07 7.81
C ASP A 157 19.48 4.27 9.03
N ASN A 158 18.50 4.79 9.78
CA ASN A 158 17.93 4.16 10.98
C ASN A 158 16.75 3.22 10.66
N LEU A 159 16.42 3.02 9.39
CA LEU A 159 15.36 2.10 8.96
C LEU A 159 15.83 0.66 9.14
N LEU A 160 15.04 -0.15 9.85
CA LEU A 160 15.45 -1.51 10.23
C LEU A 160 14.29 -2.49 10.08
N CYS A 161 14.60 -3.71 9.64
CA CYS A 161 13.69 -4.85 9.64
C CYS A 161 14.44 -6.12 10.06
N VAL A 162 14.39 -6.44 11.35
CA VAL A 162 15.24 -7.45 11.99
C VAL A 162 14.40 -8.60 12.52
N SER A 163 14.85 -9.85 12.32
CA SER A 163 14.20 -11.05 12.87
C SER A 163 14.30 -11.02 14.38
N ILE A 164 13.22 -11.32 15.09
CA ILE A 164 13.18 -11.33 16.56
C ILE A 164 12.71 -12.67 17.13
N ASN A 165 12.64 -13.69 16.29
CA ASN A 165 12.54 -15.10 16.68
C ASN A 165 13.50 -15.98 15.89
#